data_AF-A0A562K581-F1
#
_entry.id   AF-A0A562K581-F1
#
_cell.length_a   1.000
_cell.length_b   1.000
_cell.length_c   1.000
_cell.angle_alpha   90.00
_cell.angle_beta   90.00
_cell.angle_gamma   90.00
#
_symmetry.space_group_name_H-M   'P 1'
#
loop_
_entity.id
_entity.type
_entity.pdbx_description
1 polymer ?
#
loop_
_entity_poly.entity_id
_entity_poly.type
_entity_poly.pdbx_seq_one_letter_code
_entity_poly.pdbx_strand_id
1 'polypeptide(L)'
;MYHIGVVGPEQSVERILDVAKEFEKEMKFHPYTYKQAVETKEITQAALYRIGDSISNPITPMLPYLVLLLSFAKKYDKNMGLGTLISALFPYTIFFGIFWIILIVVWYLLGIPVGPEGPIHL
;
A
#
# COMPACT_ATOMS: atom_id res chain seq x y z
N MET A 1 2.06 44.57 6.00
CA MET A 1 2.90 43.36 5.86
C MET A 1 2.01 42.20 5.48
N TYR A 2 2.29 41.55 4.35
CA TYR A 2 1.58 40.33 3.95
C TYR A 2 2.22 39.12 4.63
N HIS A 3 1.39 38.20 5.10
CA HIS A 3 1.81 36.97 5.78
C HIS A 3 1.51 35.80 4.84
N ILE A 4 2.53 35.02 4.48
CA ILE A 4 2.38 33.85 3.60
C ILE A 4 2.75 32.59 4.39
N GLY A 5 1.84 31.63 4.42
CA GLY A 5 2.09 30.30 4.98
C GLY A 5 2.70 29.38 3.93
N VAL A 6 3.82 28.73 4.23
CA VAL A 6 4.47 27.76 3.35
C VAL A 6 4.34 26.37 3.98
N VAL A 7 3.66 25.46 3.30
CA VAL A 7 3.37 24.10 3.80
C VAL A 7 4.08 23.09 2.92
N GLY A 8 4.83 22.15 3.51
CA GLY A 8 5.54 21.13 2.73
C GLY A 8 6.54 20.29 3.55
N PRO A 9 7.24 19.34 2.90
CA PRO A 9 8.37 18.64 3.50
C PRO A 9 9.47 19.61 3.91
N GLU A 10 10.20 19.32 5.00
CA GLU A 10 11.23 20.20 5.59
C GLU A 10 12.21 20.73 4.54
N GLN A 11 12.74 19.85 3.68
CA GLN A 11 13.67 20.19 2.61
C GLN A 11 13.06 21.10 1.53
N SER A 12 11.78 20.95 1.21
CA SER A 12 11.09 21.77 0.20
C SER A 12 10.77 23.16 0.74
N VAL A 13 10.32 23.24 2.00
CA VAL A 13 10.02 24.51 2.67
C VAL A 13 11.30 25.33 2.83
N GLU A 14 12.41 24.69 3.19
CA GLU A 14 13.72 25.35 3.30
C GLU A 14 14.16 25.95 1.95
N ARG A 15 14.06 25.19 0.85
CA ARG A 15 14.33 25.71 -0.50
C ARG A 15 13.46 26.90 -0.87
N ILE A 16 12.16 26.85 -0.56
CA ILE A 16 11.22 27.94 -0.86
C ILE A 16 11.56 29.17 -0.02
N LEU A 17 11.88 29.00 1.26
CA LEU A 17 12.24 30.10 2.15
C LEU A 17 13.55 30.76 1.76
N ASP A 18 14.53 30.00 1.30
CA ASP A 18 15.82 30.53 0.86
C ASP A 18 15.67 31.39 -0.39
N VAL A 19 14.89 30.92 -1.37
CA VAL A 19 14.54 31.72 -2.55
C VAL A 19 13.71 32.94 -2.14
N ALA A 20 12.69 32.78 -1.30
CA ALA A 20 11.80 33.89 -0.91
C ALA A 20 12.53 35.02 -0.15
N LYS A 21 13.51 34.67 0.69
CA LYS A 21 14.37 35.65 1.39
C LYS A 21 15.23 36.48 0.44
N GLU A 22 15.56 35.94 -0.74
CA GLU A 22 16.35 36.62 -1.76
C GLU A 22 15.52 37.66 -2.54
N PHE A 23 14.23 37.39 -2.77
CA PHE A 23 13.37 38.22 -3.62
C PHE A 23 12.52 39.26 -2.88
N GLU A 24 12.06 39.02 -1.65
CA GLU A 24 11.04 39.90 -1.03
C GLU A 24 11.32 40.23 0.45
N LYS A 25 11.78 41.47 0.71
CA LYS A 25 12.07 41.98 2.07
C LYS A 25 10.83 42.43 2.86
N GLU A 26 9.66 42.49 2.23
CA GLU A 26 8.42 43.04 2.85
C GLU A 26 7.40 41.98 3.29
N MET A 27 7.63 40.70 2.97
CA MET A 27 6.73 39.60 3.31
C MET A 27 7.28 38.73 4.45
N LYS A 28 6.39 38.32 5.36
CA LYS A 28 6.72 37.42 6.46
C LYS A 28 6.22 36.01 6.14
N PHE A 29 7.16 35.08 5.96
CA PHE A 29 6.87 33.68 5.69
C PHE A 29 6.78 32.88 6.99
N HIS A 30 5.73 32.09 7.13
CA HIS A 30 5.52 31.19 8.28
C HIS A 30 5.62 29.73 7.78
N PRO A 31 6.64 28.97 8.20
CA PRO A 31 6.80 27.58 7.79
C PRO A 31 5.87 26.65 8.57
N TYR A 32 5.23 25.74 7.84
CA TYR A 32 4.46 24.61 8.38
C TYR A 32 5.01 23.33 7.77
N THR A 33 6.11 22.84 8.35
CA THR A 33 6.81 21.65 7.86
C THR A 33 6.18 20.37 8.39
N TYR A 34 6.06 19.34 7.56
CA TYR A 34 5.77 17.98 8.02
C TYR A 34 6.98 17.06 7.79
N LYS A 35 7.32 16.26 8.82
CA LYS A 35 8.43 15.29 8.76
C LYS A 35 8.06 14.00 8.02
N GLN A 36 6.78 13.68 7.97
CA GLN A 36 6.28 12.43 7.39
C GLN A 36 5.35 12.79 6.24
N ALA A 37 5.73 12.40 5.02
CA ALA A 37 4.84 12.51 3.89
C ALA A 37 3.64 11.59 4.13
N VAL A 38 2.44 12.17 4.19
CA VAL A 38 1.19 11.40 4.27
C VAL A 38 1.14 10.34 3.16
N GLU A 39 1.76 10.62 2.02
CA GLU A 39 1.97 9.68 0.90
C GLU A 39 2.61 8.35 1.30
N THR A 40 3.67 8.31 2.12
CA THR A 40 4.32 7.03 2.47
C THR A 40 3.37 6.13 3.26
N LYS A 41 2.57 6.74 4.16
CA LYS A 41 1.55 6.04 4.93
C LYS A 41 0.45 5.51 4.02
N GLU A 42 -0.02 6.31 3.07
CA GLU A 42 -1.05 5.90 2.10
C GLU A 42 -0.55 4.80 1.15
N ILE A 43 0.68 4.90 0.64
CA ILE A 43 1.28 3.90 -0.24
C ILE A 43 1.49 2.58 0.50
N THR A 44 1.98 2.65 1.75
CA THR A 44 2.15 1.45 2.58
C THR A 44 0.80 0.81 2.90
N GLN A 45 -0.21 1.61 3.28
CA GLN A 45 -1.56 1.10 3.53
C GLN A 45 -2.20 0.49 2.27
N ALA A 46 -2.03 1.12 1.10
CA ALA A 46 -2.50 0.57 -0.16
C ALA A 46 -1.78 -0.74 -0.52
N ALA A 47 -0.47 -0.83 -0.30
CA ALA A 47 0.29 -2.06 -0.52
C ALA A 47 -0.20 -3.19 0.39
N LEU A 48 -0.38 -2.92 1.69
CA LEU A 48 -0.89 -3.89 2.66
C LEU A 48 -2.32 -4.32 2.33
N TYR A 49 -3.19 -3.38 1.95
CA TYR A 49 -4.56 -3.68 1.52
C TYR A 49 -4.57 -4.61 0.29
N ARG A 50 -3.73 -4.35 -0.71
CA ARG A 50 -3.63 -5.18 -1.92
C ARG A 50 -3.17 -6.59 -1.61
N ILE A 51 -2.22 -6.73 -0.70
CA ILE A 51 -1.77 -8.05 -0.24
C ILE A 51 -2.92 -8.77 0.48
N GLY A 52 -3.61 -8.07 1.40
CA GLY A 52 -4.78 -8.61 2.12
C GLY A 52 -5.90 -9.09 1.19
N ASP A 53 -6.30 -8.26 0.23
CA ASP A 53 -7.33 -8.60 -0.77
C ASP A 53 -6.94 -9.85 -1.58
N SER A 54 -5.66 -9.97 -1.95
CA SER A 54 -5.17 -11.10 -2.76
C SER A 54 -5.26 -12.46 -2.07
N ILE A 55 -5.16 -12.51 -0.74
CA ILE A 55 -5.10 -13.77 0.03
C ILE A 55 -6.43 -14.52 -0.05
N SER A 56 -7.56 -13.80 0.04
CA SER A 56 -8.90 -14.39 0.03
C SER A 56 -9.46 -14.66 -1.36
N ASN A 57 -8.90 -14.07 -2.41
CA ASN A 57 -9.42 -14.21 -3.78
C ASN A 57 -9.71 -15.65 -4.23
N PRO A 58 -8.86 -16.66 -3.93
CA PRO A 58 -9.13 -18.05 -4.32
C PRO A 58 -10.40 -18.66 -3.70
N ILE A 59 -10.84 -18.18 -2.53
CA ILE A 59 -11.96 -18.76 -1.77
C ILE A 59 -13.24 -17.93 -1.82
N THR A 60 -13.21 -16.77 -2.48
CA THR A 60 -14.35 -15.84 -2.56
C THR A 60 -15.45 -16.36 -3.50
N PRO A 61 -16.65 -16.70 -3.00
CA PRO A 61 -17.73 -17.25 -3.84
C PRO A 61 -18.29 -16.27 -4.87
N MET A 62 -18.21 -14.97 -4.57
CA MET A 62 -18.75 -13.89 -5.39
C MET A 62 -17.83 -13.50 -6.55
N LEU A 63 -16.61 -14.04 -6.60
CA LEU A 63 -15.66 -13.75 -7.68
C LEU A 63 -16.10 -14.51 -8.96
N PRO A 64 -16.38 -13.81 -10.07
CA PRO A 64 -16.89 -14.46 -11.30
C PRO A 64 -15.97 -15.57 -11.83
N TYR A 65 -14.67 -15.45 -11.57
CA TYR A 65 -13.67 -16.44 -11.93
C TYR A 65 -13.83 -17.79 -11.23
N LEU A 66 -14.43 -17.84 -10.04
CA LEU A 66 -14.59 -19.10 -9.30
C LEU A 66 -15.58 -20.04 -10.01
N VAL A 67 -16.63 -19.49 -10.63
CA VAL A 67 -17.60 -20.26 -11.43
C VAL A 67 -16.94 -20.83 -12.69
N LEU A 68 -16.08 -20.04 -13.32
CA LEU A 68 -15.28 -20.49 -14.47
C LEU A 68 -14.31 -21.60 -14.05
N LEU A 69 -13.60 -21.42 -12.94
CA LEU A 69 -12.70 -22.42 -12.38
C LEU A 69 -13.43 -23.72 -12.03
N LEU A 70 -14.62 -23.64 -11.42
CA LEU A 70 -15.47 -24.79 -11.14
C LEU A 70 -15.87 -25.54 -12.41
N SER A 71 -16.19 -24.81 -13.49
CA SER A 71 -16.52 -25.41 -14.78
C SER A 71 -15.34 -26.17 -15.38
N PHE A 72 -14.10 -25.68 -15.20
CA PHE A 72 -12.89 -26.40 -15.56
C PHE A 72 -12.61 -27.60 -14.64
N ALA A 73 -12.76 -27.44 -13.34
CA ALA A 73 -12.57 -28.51 -12.36
C ALA A 73 -13.54 -29.67 -12.61
N LYS A 74 -14.79 -29.38 -13.00
CA LYS A 74 -15.81 -30.37 -13.38
C LYS A 74 -15.45 -31.22 -14.60
N LYS A 75 -14.50 -30.78 -15.43
CA LYS A 75 -13.98 -31.61 -16.52
C LYS A 75 -13.13 -32.78 -16.00
N TYR A 76 -12.49 -32.61 -14.86
CA TYR A 76 -11.63 -33.63 -14.23
C TYR A 76 -12.37 -34.43 -13.15
N ASP A 77 -13.25 -33.77 -12.38
CA ASP A 77 -14.09 -34.42 -11.37
C ASP A 77 -15.54 -33.93 -11.47
N LYS A 78 -16.42 -34.80 -11.96
CA LYS A 78 -17.85 -34.49 -12.16
C LYS A 78 -18.59 -34.19 -10.86
N ASN A 79 -18.09 -34.68 -9.72
CA ASN A 79 -18.69 -34.47 -8.40
C ASN A 79 -18.20 -33.17 -7.73
N MET A 80 -17.27 -32.44 -8.37
CA MET A 80 -16.73 -31.19 -7.84
C MET A 80 -17.84 -30.15 -7.68
N GLY A 81 -18.16 -29.83 -6.43
CA GLY A 81 -19.07 -28.75 -6.05
C GLY A 81 -18.33 -27.46 -5.72
N LEU A 82 -19.06 -26.36 -5.58
CA LEU A 82 -18.48 -25.07 -5.18
C LEU A 82 -17.79 -25.17 -3.81
N GLY A 83 -18.45 -25.81 -2.84
CA GLY A 83 -17.89 -26.02 -1.51
C GLY A 83 -16.65 -26.92 -1.50
N THR A 84 -16.64 -27.97 -2.33
CA THR A 84 -15.48 -28.87 -2.47
C THR A 84 -14.27 -28.14 -3.06
N LEU A 85 -14.51 -27.30 -4.08
CA LEU A 85 -13.47 -26.47 -4.68
C LEU A 85 -12.91 -25.46 -3.67
N ILE A 86 -13.78 -24.73 -2.95
CA ILE A 86 -13.35 -23.78 -1.91
C ILE A 86 -12.58 -24.50 -0.81
N SER A 87 -13.04 -25.68 -0.36
CA SER A 87 -12.36 -26.48 0.66
C SER A 87 -10.98 -26.95 0.19
N ALA A 88 -10.84 -27.30 -1.09
CA ALA A 88 -9.55 -27.66 -1.68
C ALA A 88 -8.59 -26.47 -1.79
N LEU A 89 -9.12 -25.26 -2.01
CA LEU A 89 -8.33 -24.02 -2.10
C LEU A 89 -8.01 -23.40 -0.73
N PHE A 90 -8.77 -23.74 0.32
CA PHE A 90 -8.63 -23.17 1.65
C PHE A 90 -7.23 -23.35 2.26
N PRO A 91 -6.57 -24.52 2.21
CA PRO A 91 -5.20 -24.68 2.68
C PRO A 91 -4.23 -23.75 1.95
N TYR A 92 -4.39 -23.57 0.63
CA TYR A 92 -3.54 -22.67 -0.16
C TYR A 92 -3.64 -21.22 0.31
N THR A 93 -4.86 -20.75 0.59
CA THR A 93 -5.08 -19.41 1.14
C THR A 93 -4.36 -19.22 2.48
N ILE A 94 -4.36 -20.23 3.36
CA ILE A 94 -3.64 -20.16 4.64
C ILE A 94 -2.13 -20.06 4.42
N PHE A 95 -1.56 -20.97 3.62
CA PHE A 95 -0.11 -20.97 3.34
C PHE A 95 0.34 -19.68 2.68
N PHE A 96 -0.42 -19.20 1.70
CA PHE A 96 -0.15 -17.95 1.00
C PHE A 96 -0.25 -16.74 1.95
N GLY A 97 -1.25 -16.73 2.84
CA GLY A 97 -1.41 -15.68 3.84
C GLY A 97 -0.22 -15.61 4.82
N ILE A 98 0.21 -16.76 5.34
CA ILE A 98 1.39 -16.85 6.23
C ILE A 98 2.64 -16.36 5.50
N PHE A 99 2.85 -16.82 4.26
CA PHE A 99 3.99 -16.41 3.44
C PHE A 99 4.03 -14.90 3.23
N TRP A 100 2.89 -14.28 2.90
CA TRP A 100 2.79 -12.83 2.72
C TRP A 100 3.06 -12.05 4.00
N ILE A 101 2.55 -12.50 5.14
CA ILE A 101 2.82 -11.86 6.44
C ILE A 101 4.33 -11.87 6.71
N ILE A 102 4.98 -13.02 6.52
CA ILE A 102 6.44 -13.14 6.71
C ILE A 102 7.18 -12.18 5.78
N LEU A 103 6.79 -12.15 4.50
CA LEU A 103 7.42 -11.28 3.50
C LEU A 103 7.29 -9.80 3.87
N ILE A 104 6.11 -9.35 4.29
CA ILE A 104 5.88 -7.97 4.75
C ILE A 104 6.75 -7.63 5.96
N VAL A 105 6.79 -8.52 6.95
CA VAL A 105 7.58 -8.30 8.17
C VAL A 105 9.06 -8.19 7.82
N VAL A 106 9.60 -9.09 7.00
CA VAL A 106 10.99 -9.04 6.55
C VAL A 106 11.27 -7.76 5.76
N TRP A 107 10.39 -7.40 4.83
CA TRP A 107 10.54 -6.20 4.02
C TRP A 107 10.54 -4.91 4.86
N TYR A 108 9.63 -4.81 5.84
CA TYR A 108 9.57 -3.69 6.77
C TYR A 108 10.85 -3.59 7.62
N LEU A 109 11.34 -4.72 8.15
CA LEU A 109 12.57 -4.76 8.96
C LEU A 109 13.83 -4.42 8.15
N LEU A 110 13.84 -4.71 6.85
CA LEU A 110 14.94 -4.34 5.97
C LEU A 110 14.91 -2.84 5.58
N GLY A 111 13.86 -2.10 5.93
CA GLY A 111 13.73 -0.68 5.62
C GLY A 111 13.72 -0.36 4.12
N ILE A 112 13.35 -1.33 3.29
CA ILE A 112 13.34 -1.16 1.83
C ILE A 112 12.23 -0.17 1.47
N PRO A 113 12.54 0.93 0.75
CA PRO A 113 11.55 1.95 0.43
C PRO A 113 10.38 1.38 -0.37
N VAL A 114 9.18 1.90 -0.10
CA VAL A 114 7.92 1.45 -0.75
C VAL A 114 7.81 1.87 -2.21
N GLY A 115 8.63 2.83 -2.61
CA GLY A 115 8.74 3.38 -3.95
C GLY A 115 9.71 4.55 -3.96
N PRO A 116 9.91 5.19 -5.12
CA PRO A 116 10.64 6.45 -5.20
C PRO A 116 10.06 7.45 -4.19
N GLU A 117 10.92 8.08 -3.39
CA GLU A 117 10.54 9.04 -2.33
C GLU A 117 9.61 8.48 -1.22
N GLY A 118 9.52 7.16 -1.08
CA GLY A 118 8.78 6.48 -0.01
C GLY A 118 9.67 5.76 1.00
N PRO A 119 10.57 6.44 1.73
CA PRO A 119 11.43 5.80 2.71
C PRO A 119 10.63 5.20 3.88
N ILE A 120 10.95 3.98 4.26
CA ILE A 120 10.43 3.37 5.50
C ILE A 120 11.30 3.87 6.64
N HIS A 121 10.72 4.65 7.55
CA HIS A 121 11.34 4.99 8.82
C HIS A 121 10.93 3.95 9.85
N LEU A 122 11.89 3.11 10.27
CA LEU A 122 11.77 2.16 11.38
C LEU A 122 11.83 2.88 12.73
#